data_AF-A0A1E9EIG1-F1
#
_entry.id   AF-A0A1E9EIG1-F1
#
_cell.length_a   1.000
_cell.length_b   1.000
_cell.length_c   1.000
_cell.angle_alpha   90.00
_cell.angle_beta   90.00
_cell.angle_gamma   90.00
#
_symmetry.space_group_name_H-M   'P 1'
#
loop_
_entity.id
_entity.type
_entity.pdbx_description
1 polymer ?
#
loop_
_entity_poly.entity_id
_entity_poly.type
_entity_poly.pdbx_seq_one_letter_code
_entity_poly.pdbx_strand_id
1 'polypeptide(L)'
;MLKIKNNIQFDYIFIPAIILVLLSFFGNKGVLYFKILFVITLPFLTIIYLYQKIKNIELEKIKKIQILIVVFIFELLFSIGIMFCGMPLLPFFIAPFNNLYLYGASLSTFSYYLFKKNKVQKKQAIYLILSIWGLIFLYQFSSFLLKK
;
A
#
# COMPACT_ATOMS: atom_id res chain seq x y z
N MET A 1 21.49 -7.39 31.31
CA MET A 1 20.11 -7.83 31.03
C MET A 1 19.29 -6.61 30.60
N LEU A 2 19.33 -6.26 29.31
CA LEU A 2 18.65 -5.07 28.78
C LEU A 2 17.27 -5.47 28.24
N LYS A 3 16.21 -5.10 28.98
CA LYS A 3 14.81 -5.22 28.54
C LYS A 3 14.58 -4.26 27.37
N ILE A 4 14.57 -4.78 26.14
CA ILE A 4 14.04 -4.05 24.98
C ILE A 4 12.52 -3.99 25.14
N LYS A 5 12.03 -2.90 25.74
CA LYS A 5 10.60 -2.58 25.80
C LYS A 5 10.25 -1.60 24.68
N ASN A 6 10.39 -2.06 23.43
CA ASN A 6 9.84 -1.35 22.27
C ASN A 6 8.66 -2.16 21.73
N ASN A 7 7.52 -2.01 22.40
CA ASN A 7 6.23 -2.11 21.74
C ASN A 7 6.16 -0.96 20.73
N ILE A 8 6.66 -1.18 19.51
CA ILE A 8 6.30 -0.35 18.37
C ILE A 8 4.86 -0.75 18.05
N GLN A 9 3.90 -0.13 18.75
CA GLN A 9 2.51 -0.11 18.34
C GLN A 9 2.46 0.56 16.96
N PHE A 10 2.03 -0.21 15.97
CA PHE A 10 1.76 0.29 14.64
C PHE A 10 0.44 1.06 14.69
N ASP A 11 0.45 2.28 15.23
CA ASP A 11 -0.70 3.20 15.20
C ASP A 11 -0.88 3.86 13.81
N TYR A 12 -0.32 3.25 12.75
CA TYR A 12 -0.09 3.86 11.43
C TYR A 12 -1.13 3.51 10.37
N ILE A 13 -2.31 2.99 10.76
CA ILE A 13 -3.44 2.79 9.83
C ILE A 13 -4.00 4.14 9.33
N PHE A 14 -3.71 5.24 10.05
CA PHE A 14 -4.25 6.56 9.75
C PHE A 14 -3.77 7.16 8.42
N ILE A 15 -2.51 6.94 8.01
CA ILE A 15 -1.97 7.56 6.79
C ILE A 15 -2.59 6.93 5.53
N PRO A 16 -2.63 5.58 5.37
CA PRO A 16 -3.37 4.96 4.28
C PRO A 16 -4.86 5.31 4.28
N ALA A 17 -5.48 5.44 5.46
CA ALA A 17 -6.89 5.79 5.59
C ALA A 17 -7.18 7.24 5.15
N ILE A 18 -6.36 8.21 5.54
CA ILE A 18 -6.48 9.61 5.09
C ILE A 18 -6.31 9.71 3.57
N ILE A 19 -5.34 8.96 3.02
CA ILE A 19 -5.10 8.88 1.58
C ILE A 19 -6.31 8.28 0.87
N LEU A 20 -6.89 7.18 1.38
CA LEU A 20 -8.11 6.57 0.85
C LEU A 20 -9.32 7.50 0.90
N VAL A 21 -9.48 8.27 1.99
CA VAL A 21 -10.57 9.26 2.12
C VAL A 21 -10.39 10.38 1.09
N LEU A 22 -9.19 10.95 0.95
CA LEU A 22 -8.90 11.97 -0.07
C LEU A 22 -9.12 11.44 -1.49
N LEU A 23 -8.73 10.20 -1.76
CA LEU A 23 -8.95 9.53 -3.06
C LEU A 23 -10.44 9.32 -3.35
N SER A 24 -11.26 9.04 -2.32
CA SER A 24 -12.72 8.86 -2.47
C SER A 24 -13.45 10.15 -2.86
N PHE A 25 -12.99 11.31 -2.37
CA PHE A 25 -13.58 12.62 -2.70
C PHE A 25 -13.12 13.18 -4.06
N PHE A 26 -11.87 12.94 -4.47
CA PHE A 26 -11.29 13.59 -5.66
C PHE A 26 -11.06 12.66 -6.86
N GLY A 27 -11.07 11.34 -6.70
CA GLY A 27 -10.71 10.38 -7.76
C GLY A 27 -11.59 10.42 -9.02
N ASN A 28 -12.89 10.69 -8.87
CA ASN A 28 -13.84 10.69 -9.99
C ASN A 28 -14.07 12.07 -10.64
N LYS A 29 -13.71 13.18 -9.98
CA LYS A 29 -14.01 14.55 -10.45
C LYS A 29 -12.77 15.43 -10.68
N GLY A 30 -11.57 14.92 -10.40
CA GLY A 30 -10.33 15.68 -10.55
C GLY A 30 -9.97 15.92 -12.02
N VAL A 31 -9.67 17.18 -12.36
CA VAL A 31 -9.01 17.55 -13.63
C VAL A 31 -7.70 16.74 -13.77
N LEU A 32 -7.35 16.33 -14.99
CA LEU A 32 -6.16 15.53 -15.30
C LEU A 32 -4.90 15.98 -14.54
N TYR A 33 -4.68 17.28 -14.44
CA TYR A 33 -3.55 17.88 -13.72
C TYR A 33 -3.52 17.52 -12.22
N PHE A 34 -4.67 17.49 -11.53
CA PHE A 34 -4.72 17.06 -10.13
C PHE A 34 -4.41 15.57 -9.97
N LYS A 35 -4.89 14.73 -10.89
CA LYS A 35 -4.58 13.29 -10.89
C LYS A 35 -3.08 13.05 -11.02
N ILE A 36 -2.42 13.74 -11.96
CA ILE A 36 -0.98 13.67 -12.16
C ILE A 36 -0.23 14.17 -10.92
N LEU A 37 -0.65 15.31 -10.35
CA LEU A 37 -0.03 15.86 -9.15
C LEU A 37 -0.05 14.84 -8.00
N PHE A 38 -1.20 14.20 -7.75
CA PHE A 38 -1.32 13.17 -6.71
C PHE A 38 -0.47 11.94 -6.98
N VAL A 39 -0.42 11.47 -8.23
CA VAL A 39 0.42 10.32 -8.61
C VAL A 39 1.89 10.55 -8.34
N ILE A 40 2.34 11.80 -8.41
CA ILE A 40 3.73 12.17 -8.12
C ILE A 40 3.91 12.41 -6.62
N THR A 41 3.07 13.24 -6.00
CA THR A 41 3.29 13.70 -4.62
C THR A 41 3.18 12.59 -3.59
N LEU A 42 2.24 11.65 -3.76
CA LEU A 42 2.04 10.55 -2.82
C LEU A 42 3.29 9.67 -2.67
N PRO A 43 3.85 9.08 -3.74
CA PRO A 43 5.07 8.29 -3.65
C PRO A 43 6.23 9.06 -3.04
N PHE A 44 6.43 10.33 -3.40
CA PHE A 44 7.51 11.14 -2.85
C PHE A 44 7.36 11.37 -1.34
N LEU A 45 6.16 11.73 -0.87
CA LEU A 45 5.89 11.92 0.56
C LEU A 45 6.11 10.62 1.34
N THR A 46 5.67 9.48 0.80
CA THR A 46 5.87 8.17 1.42
C THR A 46 7.35 7.82 1.53
N ILE A 47 8.17 8.12 0.52
CA ILE A 47 9.62 7.90 0.56
C ILE A 47 10.33 8.80 1.55
N ILE A 48 9.97 10.09 1.62
CA ILE A 48 10.55 11.01 2.61
C ILE A 48 10.25 10.50 4.03
N TYR A 49 9.00 10.14 4.30
CA TYR A 49 8.58 9.59 5.58
C TYR A 49 9.33 8.29 5.92
N LEU A 50 9.40 7.35 4.96
CA LEU A 50 10.06 6.07 5.17
C LEU A 50 11.56 6.25 5.40
N TYR A 51 12.21 7.13 4.64
CA TYR A 51 13.64 7.45 4.78
C TYR A 51 13.97 7.94 6.19
N GLN A 52 13.19 8.88 6.72
CA GLN A 52 13.36 9.38 8.09
C GLN A 52 13.28 8.26 9.12
N LYS A 53 12.38 7.29 8.93
CA LYS A 53 12.23 6.13 9.82
C LYS A 53 13.37 5.13 9.74
N ILE A 54 13.79 4.77 8.53
CA ILE A 54 14.81 3.74 8.35
C ILE A 54 16.25 4.26 8.48
N LYS A 55 16.46 5.58 8.54
CA LYS A 55 17.77 6.21 8.73
C LYS A 55 18.49 5.63 9.95
N ASN A 56 17.77 5.46 11.07
CA ASN A 56 18.32 5.02 12.35
C ASN A 56 18.35 3.49 12.54
N ILE A 57 17.88 2.71 11.56
CA ILE A 57 17.89 1.24 11.63
C ILE A 57 19.28 0.73 11.23
N GLU A 58 19.84 -0.25 11.95
CA GLU A 58 21.06 -0.97 11.56
C GLU A 58 20.77 -1.89 10.36
N LEU A 59 20.79 -1.31 9.17
CA LEU A 59 20.64 -1.99 7.89
C LEU A 59 21.70 -1.46 6.91
N GLU A 60 22.23 -2.34 6.05
CA GLU A 60 23.15 -1.95 4.98
C GLU A 60 22.54 -0.84 4.09
N LYS A 61 23.35 0.14 3.72
CA LYS A 61 22.93 1.29 2.90
C LYS A 61 22.24 0.86 1.60
N ILE A 62 22.78 -0.18 0.94
CA ILE A 62 22.23 -0.73 -0.31
C ILE A 62 20.82 -1.29 -0.08
N LYS A 63 20.61 -2.06 1.00
CA LYS A 63 19.30 -2.63 1.33
C LYS A 63 18.27 -1.54 1.67
N LYS A 64 18.67 -0.47 2.36
CA LYS A 64 17.78 0.69 2.61
C LYS A 64 17.32 1.33 1.30
N ILE A 65 18.24 1.53 0.36
CA ILE A 65 17.92 2.09 -0.97
C ILE A 65 16.98 1.16 -1.74
N GLN A 66 17.24 -0.15 -1.75
CA GLN A 66 16.36 -1.13 -2.39
C GLN A 66 14.93 -1.07 -1.82
N ILE A 67 14.79 -1.00 -0.48
CA ILE A 67 13.48 -0.86 0.16
C ILE A 67 12.77 0.42 -0.31
N LEU A 68 13.47 1.56 -0.33
CA LEU A 68 12.89 2.83 -0.78
C LEU A 68 12.45 2.75 -2.25
N ILE A 69 13.28 2.20 -3.14
CA ILE A 69 12.93 2.06 -4.56
C ILE A 69 11.70 1.16 -4.74
N VAL A 70 11.68 0.00 -4.06
CA VAL A 70 10.54 -0.93 -4.15
C VAL A 70 9.26 -0.27 -3.65
N VAL A 71 9.31 0.40 -2.49
CA VAL A 71 8.13 1.12 -1.96
C VAL A 71 7.68 2.23 -2.90
N PHE A 72 8.62 2.97 -3.49
CA PHE A 72 8.29 4.04 -4.44
C PHE A 72 7.54 3.51 -5.66
N ILE A 73 8.03 2.41 -6.25
CA ILE A 73 7.39 1.79 -7.42
C ILE A 73 5.99 1.28 -7.06
N PHE A 74 5.83 0.63 -5.90
CA PHE A 74 4.51 0.16 -5.47
C PHE A 74 3.53 1.31 -5.25
N GLU A 75 3.94 2.36 -4.53
CA GLU A 75 3.09 3.55 -4.30
C GLU A 75 2.73 4.27 -5.60
N LEU A 76 3.67 4.34 -6.54
CA LEU A 76 3.43 4.92 -7.86
C LEU A 76 2.38 4.11 -8.62
N LEU A 77 2.52 2.78 -8.66
CA LEU A 77 1.54 1.89 -9.29
C LEU A 77 0.17 1.97 -8.63
N PHE A 78 0.11 2.02 -7.29
CA PHE A 78 -1.14 2.26 -6.55
C PHE A 78 -1.80 3.56 -6.94
N SER A 79 -1.03 4.65 -6.92
CA SER A 79 -1.55 5.98 -7.21
C SER A 79 -2.07 6.08 -8.64
N ILE A 80 -1.33 5.50 -9.61
CA ILE A 80 -1.78 5.41 -11.02
C ILE A 80 -3.08 4.62 -11.10
N GLY A 81 -3.12 3.43 -10.49
CA GLY A 81 -4.30 2.58 -10.50
C GLY A 81 -5.53 3.31 -9.99
N ILE A 82 -5.45 3.96 -8.83
CA ILE A 82 -6.61 4.64 -8.24
C ILE A 82 -7.05 5.84 -9.07
N MET A 83 -6.11 6.68 -9.49
CA MET A 83 -6.44 7.94 -10.16
C MET A 83 -6.91 7.76 -11.60
N PHE A 84 -6.39 6.76 -12.32
CA PHE A 84 -6.67 6.55 -13.73
C PHE A 84 -7.56 5.33 -14.02
N CYS A 85 -7.40 4.24 -13.27
CA CYS A 85 -8.22 3.03 -13.45
C CYS A 85 -9.44 2.99 -12.52
N GLY A 86 -9.49 3.85 -11.50
CA GLY A 86 -10.54 3.85 -10.49
C GLY A 86 -10.32 2.79 -9.42
N MET A 87 -11.19 2.73 -8.40
CA MET A 87 -11.07 1.73 -7.34
C MET A 87 -11.45 0.33 -7.86
N PRO A 88 -10.72 -0.74 -7.48
CA PRO A 88 -11.08 -2.11 -7.84
C PRO A 88 -12.26 -2.58 -7.00
N LEU A 89 -13.47 -2.37 -7.52
CA LEU A 89 -14.72 -2.70 -6.86
C LEU A 89 -15.27 -4.06 -7.32
N LEU A 90 -15.75 -4.85 -6.37
CA LEU A 90 -16.56 -6.04 -6.64
C LEU A 90 -18.03 -5.62 -6.85
N PRO A 91 -18.71 -6.12 -7.90
CA PRO A 91 -20.06 -5.67 -8.25
C PRO A 91 -21.15 -6.16 -7.27
N PHE A 92 -20.84 -7.15 -6.43
CA PHE A 92 -21.84 -7.84 -5.60
C PHE A 92 -21.94 -7.30 -4.16
N PHE A 93 -21.01 -6.46 -3.72
CA PHE A 93 -20.97 -5.96 -2.34
C PHE A 93 -21.29 -4.47 -2.26
N ILE A 94 -21.69 -4.00 -1.07
CA ILE A 94 -21.95 -2.59 -0.78
C ILE A 94 -20.65 -1.93 -0.28
N ALA A 95 -20.46 -0.63 -0.55
CA ALA A 95 -19.33 0.12 -0.02
C ALA A 95 -19.35 0.17 1.53
N PRO A 96 -18.20 0.10 2.22
CA PRO A 96 -16.83 -0.02 1.69
C PRO A 96 -16.39 -1.46 1.41
N PHE A 97 -17.24 -2.46 1.69
CA PHE A 97 -16.92 -3.89 1.57
C PHE A 97 -16.77 -4.37 0.12
N ASN A 98 -17.16 -3.59 -0.88
CA ASN A 98 -16.85 -3.89 -2.27
C ASN A 98 -15.43 -3.53 -2.70
N ASN A 99 -14.64 -2.84 -1.89
CA ASN A 99 -13.32 -2.39 -2.29
C ASN A 99 -12.26 -3.48 -2.05
N LEU A 100 -11.64 -3.99 -3.12
CA LEU A 100 -10.59 -5.01 -3.03
C LEU A 100 -9.35 -4.55 -2.25
N TYR A 101 -9.07 -3.24 -2.20
CA TYR A 101 -8.00 -2.72 -1.35
C TYR A 101 -8.27 -2.91 0.14
N LEU A 102 -9.54 -2.91 0.57
CA LEU A 102 -9.90 -3.20 1.95
C LEU A 102 -9.51 -4.63 2.33
N TYR A 103 -9.76 -5.60 1.43
CA TYR A 103 -9.36 -6.99 1.62
C TYR A 103 -7.85 -7.15 1.59
N GLY A 104 -7.16 -6.51 0.63
CA GLY A 104 -5.69 -6.51 0.56
C GLY A 104 -5.04 -5.98 1.84
N ALA A 105 -5.54 -4.87 2.37
CA ALA A 105 -5.07 -4.29 3.62
C ALA A 105 -5.35 -5.21 4.82
N SER A 106 -6.59 -5.66 4.98
CA SER A 106 -7.00 -6.53 6.10
C SER A 106 -6.18 -7.81 6.17
N LEU A 107 -5.98 -8.46 5.03
CA LEU A 107 -5.21 -9.68 4.94
C LEU A 107 -3.71 -9.44 5.17
N SER A 108 -3.17 -8.31 4.69
CA SER A 108 -1.79 -7.92 4.97
C SER A 108 -1.55 -7.72 6.46
N THR A 109 -2.46 -7.03 7.14
CA THR A 109 -2.41 -6.84 8.59
C THR A 109 -2.52 -8.16 9.33
N PHE A 110 -3.50 -8.99 9.00
CA PHE A 110 -3.69 -10.31 9.61
C PHE A 110 -2.45 -11.21 9.43
N SER A 111 -1.91 -11.27 8.21
CA SER A 111 -0.70 -12.03 7.88
C SER A 111 0.51 -11.52 8.66
N TYR A 112 0.68 -10.21 8.78
CA TYR A 112 1.76 -9.62 9.58
C TYR A 112 1.68 -10.07 11.05
N TYR A 113 0.49 -10.03 11.66
CA TYR A 113 0.31 -10.44 13.05
C TYR A 113 0.53 -11.94 13.24
N LEU A 114 -0.02 -12.77 12.36
CA LEU A 114 0.03 -14.22 12.47
C LEU A 114 1.46 -14.75 12.31
N PHE A 115 2.23 -14.15 11.39
CA PHE A 115 3.59 -14.60 11.07
C PHE A 115 4.70 -13.80 11.77
N LYS A 116 4.36 -12.93 12.73
CA LYS A 116 5.33 -12.07 13.45
C LYS A 116 6.46 -12.86 14.15
N LYS A 117 6.21 -14.10 14.59
CA LYS A 117 7.12 -14.88 15.44
C LYS A 117 8.09 -15.81 14.70
N ASN A 118 7.78 -16.26 13.47
CA ASN A 118 8.55 -17.32 12.80
C ASN A 118 9.19 -16.86 11.48
N LYS A 119 10.53 -16.92 11.35
CA LYS A 119 11.28 -16.36 10.20
C LYS A 119 10.94 -17.02 8.86
N VAL A 120 10.72 -18.35 8.83
CA VAL A 120 10.37 -19.07 7.60
C VAL A 120 8.97 -18.67 7.13
N GLN A 121 8.02 -18.64 8.06
CA GLN A 121 6.64 -18.26 7.76
C GLN A 121 6.52 -16.77 7.38
N LYS A 122 7.42 -15.90 7.85
CA LYS A 122 7.50 -14.49 7.38
C LYS A 122 7.76 -14.38 5.89
N LYS A 123 8.67 -15.19 5.33
CA LYS A 123 8.94 -15.17 3.89
C LYS A 123 7.72 -15.60 3.10
N GLN A 124 7.06 -16.68 3.53
CA GLN A 124 5.81 -17.16 2.91
C GLN A 124 4.70 -16.11 2.98
N ALA A 125 4.56 -15.42 4.11
CA ALA A 125 3.61 -14.32 4.27
C ALA A 125 3.88 -13.18 3.29
N ILE A 126 5.14 -12.80 3.10
CA ILE A 126 5.53 -11.74 2.14
C ILE A 126 5.13 -12.15 0.72
N TYR A 127 5.42 -13.38 0.30
CA TYR A 127 5.02 -13.86 -1.02
C TYR A 127 3.50 -13.85 -1.18
N LEU A 128 2.76 -14.34 -0.19
CA LEU A 128 1.29 -14.35 -0.20
C LEU A 128 0.72 -12.93 -0.32
N ILE A 129 1.26 -11.97 0.44
CA ILE A 129 0.86 -10.56 0.38
C ILE A 129 1.15 -9.99 -1.02
N LEU A 130 2.34 -10.23 -1.57
CA LEU A 130 2.72 -9.76 -2.90
C LEU A 130 1.82 -10.35 -4.00
N SER A 131 1.53 -11.65 -3.93
CA SER A 131 0.64 -12.33 -4.87
C SER A 131 -0.76 -11.73 -4.85
N ILE A 132 -1.29 -11.44 -3.66
CA ILE A 132 -2.66 -10.92 -3.50
C ILE A 132 -2.77 -9.49 -4.00
N TRP A 133 -1.81 -8.63 -3.65
CA TRP A 133 -1.77 -7.29 -4.23
C TRP A 133 -1.57 -7.33 -5.74
N GLY A 134 -0.73 -8.23 -6.25
CA GLY A 134 -0.58 -8.45 -7.70
C GLY A 134 -1.90 -8.83 -8.38
N LEU A 135 -2.69 -9.73 -7.79
CA LEU A 135 -4.01 -10.11 -8.30
C LEU A 135 -5.00 -8.94 -8.27
N ILE A 136 -5.00 -8.15 -7.19
CA ILE A 136 -5.86 -6.97 -7.07
C ILE A 136 -5.50 -5.94 -8.16
N PHE A 137 -4.21 -5.70 -8.40
CA PHE A 137 -3.76 -4.83 -9.48
C PHE A 137 -4.17 -5.37 -10.86
N LEU A 138 -3.96 -6.65 -11.12
CA LEU A 138 -4.38 -7.29 -12.37
C LEU A 138 -5.87 -7.13 -12.60
N TYR A 139 -6.70 -7.34 -11.57
CA TYR A 139 -8.15 -7.11 -11.63
C TYR A 139 -8.50 -5.65 -11.93
N GLN A 140 -7.81 -4.70 -11.28
CA GLN A 140 -8.03 -3.27 -11.49
C GLN A 140 -7.73 -2.85 -12.94
N PHE A 141 -6.59 -3.29 -13.47
CA PHE A 141 -6.20 -2.98 -14.86
C PHE A 141 -7.10 -3.69 -15.87
N SER A 142 -7.46 -4.96 -15.66
CA SER A 142 -8.34 -5.70 -16.57
C SER A 142 -9.76 -5.12 -16.57
N SER A 143 -10.32 -4.81 -15.41
CA SER A 143 -11.66 -4.19 -15.32
C SER A 143 -11.71 -2.79 -15.95
N PHE A 144 -10.62 -2.02 -15.88
CA PHE A 144 -10.50 -0.76 -16.60
C PHE A 144 -10.43 -0.95 -18.12
N LEU A 145 -9.60 -1.91 -18.59
CA LEU A 145 -9.46 -2.20 -20.02
C LEU A 145 -10.77 -2.72 -20.63
N LEU A 146 -11.52 -3.55 -19.91
CA LEU A 146 -12.81 -4.08 -20.37
C LEU A 146 -13.96 -3.06 -20.32
N LYS A 147 -13.82 -1.96 -19.58
CA LYS A 147 -14.79 -0.86 -19.54
C LYS A 147 -14.63 0.14 -20.68
N LYS A 148 -13.50 0.11 -21.39
CA LYS A 148 -13.22 0.91 -22.58
C LYS A 148 -13.54 0.13 -23.84
#